data_AF-A0A8T0CET9-F1
#
_entry.id   AF-A0A8T0CET9-F1
#
_cell.length_a   1.000
_cell.length_b   1.000
_cell.length_c   1.000
_cell.angle_alpha   90.00
_cell.angle_beta   90.00
_cell.angle_gamma   90.00
#
_symmetry.space_group_name_H-M   'P 1'
#
loop_
_entity.id
_entity.type
_entity.pdbx_description
1 polymer ?
#
loop_
_entity_poly.entity_id
_entity_poly.type
_entity_poly.pdbx_seq_one_letter_code
_entity_poly.pdbx_strand_id
1 'polypeptide(L)'
;MTESRTYGETSEQVFKEAETKPLEDKKTLLVVCSSDKGLCGGIHSGLTRWVRRNLDGNTNVDIAVIGEKSKAQLSRSNAKQIVLSFAGIGKDVPTFADASAIADQISMLPEDYASVRILYNKFLNAQSYEPTPIEAYSEEAITQSPNFAAFEIDDDTLPNLREYALANALFWALAEGHACEQSARRNAMDVSNAQGEPASTSTDMCRTHRRTLET
;
A
#
# COMPACT_ATOMS: atom_id res chain seq x y z
N MET A 1 -2.89 -14.26 -6.19
CA MET A 1 -2.46 -12.94 -6.70
C MET A 1 -3.31 -12.47 -7.88
N THR A 2 -3.57 -13.31 -8.88
CA THR A 2 -4.47 -12.93 -9.99
C THR A 2 -5.92 -12.78 -9.51
N GLU A 3 -6.38 -13.68 -8.64
CA GLU A 3 -7.73 -13.65 -8.08
C GLU A 3 -8.03 -12.34 -7.33
N SER A 4 -7.10 -11.86 -6.50
CA SER A 4 -7.26 -10.60 -5.75
C SER A 4 -7.38 -9.37 -6.66
N ARG A 5 -6.74 -9.40 -7.84
CA ARG A 5 -6.91 -8.33 -8.84
C ARG A 5 -8.28 -8.35 -9.47
N THR A 6 -8.77 -9.52 -9.86
CA THR A 6 -10.11 -9.66 -10.44
C THR A 6 -11.19 -9.20 -9.46
N TYR A 7 -11.06 -9.52 -8.18
CA TYR A 7 -11.98 -9.02 -7.13
C TYR A 7 -11.88 -7.50 -6.93
N GLY A 8 -10.65 -6.94 -6.93
CA GLY A 8 -10.44 -5.49 -6.82
C GLY A 8 -11.00 -4.72 -8.01
N GLU A 9 -10.70 -5.16 -9.23
CA GLU A 9 -11.14 -4.54 -10.48
C GLU A 9 -12.66 -4.56 -10.64
N THR A 10 -13.31 -5.69 -10.30
CA THR A 10 -14.78 -5.78 -10.33
C THR A 10 -15.42 -4.86 -9.31
N SER A 11 -14.89 -4.80 -8.08
CA SER A 11 -15.39 -3.85 -7.08
C SER A 11 -15.20 -2.40 -7.51
N GLU A 12 -14.05 -2.05 -8.10
CA GLU A 12 -13.78 -0.69 -8.58
C GLU A 12 -14.65 -0.33 -9.78
N GLN A 13 -14.96 -1.29 -10.65
CA GLN A 13 -15.84 -1.08 -11.80
C GLN A 13 -17.25 -0.70 -11.37
N VAL A 14 -17.80 -1.34 -10.33
CA VAL A 14 -19.13 -0.99 -9.78
C VAL A 14 -19.17 0.48 -9.36
N PHE A 15 -18.14 0.96 -8.65
CA PHE A 15 -18.07 2.36 -8.22
C PHE A 15 -17.80 3.34 -9.38
N LYS A 16 -17.06 2.92 -10.42
CA LYS A 16 -16.89 3.71 -11.64
C LYS A 16 -18.19 3.89 -12.41
N GLU A 17 -18.99 2.83 -12.52
CA GLU A 17 -20.31 2.88 -13.17
C GLU A 17 -21.33 3.70 -12.36
N ALA A 18 -21.20 3.70 -11.03
CA ALA A 18 -21.96 4.55 -10.14
C ALA A 18 -21.54 6.05 -10.19
N GLU A 19 -20.38 6.38 -10.78
CA GLU A 19 -19.77 7.73 -10.81
C GLU A 19 -19.64 8.36 -9.40
N THR A 20 -19.34 7.55 -8.39
CA THR A 20 -19.14 8.02 -7.01
C THR A 20 -17.93 8.96 -6.93
N LYS A 21 -18.13 10.15 -6.35
CA LYS A 21 -17.05 11.13 -6.12
C LYS A 21 -16.73 11.23 -4.63
N PRO A 22 -15.45 11.42 -4.27
CA PRO A 22 -15.08 11.70 -2.89
C PRO A 22 -15.64 13.06 -2.46
N LEU A 23 -16.08 13.16 -1.21
CA LEU A 23 -16.54 14.41 -0.61
C LEU A 23 -15.32 15.30 -0.28
N GLU A 24 -15.25 16.51 -0.84
CA GLU A 24 -14.08 17.39 -0.76
C GLU A 24 -13.94 18.13 0.59
N ASP A 25 -15.01 18.27 1.37
CA ASP A 25 -15.05 19.17 2.53
C ASP A 25 -14.72 18.52 3.90
N LYS A 26 -14.45 17.22 3.93
CA LYS A 26 -14.29 16.45 5.18
C LYS A 26 -12.92 15.76 5.28
N LYS A 27 -12.54 15.38 6.51
CA LYS A 27 -11.26 14.69 6.79
C LYS A 27 -11.15 13.40 5.97
N THR A 28 -9.95 13.14 5.47
CA THR A 28 -9.62 11.96 4.67
C THR A 28 -8.65 11.07 5.43
N LEU A 29 -8.89 9.76 5.45
CA LEU A 29 -7.96 8.77 5.98
C LEU A 29 -7.11 8.19 4.86
N LEU A 30 -5.80 8.34 4.94
CA LEU A 30 -4.83 7.75 4.03
C LEU A 30 -4.24 6.47 4.64
N VAL A 31 -4.64 5.32 4.12
CA VAL A 31 -4.09 4.01 4.50
C VAL A 31 -2.88 3.71 3.63
N VAL A 32 -1.69 3.62 4.22
CA VAL A 32 -0.45 3.32 3.49
C VAL A 32 -0.12 1.84 3.63
N CYS A 33 -0.32 1.07 2.56
CA CYS A 33 -0.02 -0.35 2.50
C CYS A 33 1.47 -0.60 2.21
N SER A 34 2.18 -1.12 3.20
CA SER A 34 3.60 -1.46 3.13
C SER A 34 3.85 -2.75 3.91
N SER A 35 5.12 -3.07 4.15
CA SER A 35 5.52 -4.28 4.88
C SER A 35 6.63 -4.03 5.89
N ASP A 36 6.84 -5.02 6.76
CA ASP A 36 7.85 -4.96 7.83
C ASP A 36 9.24 -5.37 7.35
N LYS A 37 9.29 -6.20 6.30
CA LYS A 37 10.55 -6.76 5.80
C LYS A 37 11.27 -5.73 4.93
N GLY A 38 12.60 -5.70 5.05
CA GLY A 38 13.46 -4.83 4.26
C GLY A 38 14.02 -5.51 3.01
N LEU A 39 15.07 -4.88 2.44
CA LEU A 39 15.83 -5.38 1.29
C LEU A 39 15.02 -5.48 -0.02
N CYS A 40 13.90 -4.78 -0.12
CA CYS A 40 13.07 -4.70 -1.32
C CYS A 40 13.37 -3.44 -2.17
N GLY A 41 14.61 -2.95 -2.14
CA GLY A 41 15.02 -1.75 -2.88
C GLY A 41 14.26 -0.48 -2.45
N GLY A 42 13.65 0.20 -3.43
CA GLY A 42 13.04 1.52 -3.28
C GLY A 42 11.54 1.55 -2.97
N ILE A 43 10.89 0.40 -2.78
CA ILE A 43 9.43 0.25 -2.60
C ILE A 43 8.87 1.18 -1.50
N HIS A 44 9.37 1.05 -0.26
CA HIS A 44 8.86 1.85 0.87
C HIS A 44 9.15 3.34 0.70
N SER A 45 10.34 3.66 0.21
CA SER A 45 10.77 5.05 -0.03
C SER A 45 9.99 5.72 -1.17
N GLY A 46 9.43 4.95 -2.09
CA GLY A 46 8.52 5.43 -3.14
C GLY A 46 7.17 5.84 -2.55
N LEU A 47 6.56 4.94 -1.76
CA LEU A 47 5.31 5.22 -1.05
C LEU A 47 5.42 6.46 -0.16
N THR A 48 6.45 6.54 0.68
CA THR A 48 6.59 7.66 1.62
C THR A 48 6.91 8.99 0.93
N ARG A 49 7.58 8.96 -0.23
CA ARG A 49 7.73 10.16 -1.07
C ARG A 49 6.40 10.62 -1.66
N TRP A 50 5.56 9.69 -2.12
CA TRP A 50 4.22 10.02 -2.62
C TRP A 50 3.37 10.66 -1.52
N VAL A 51 3.37 10.06 -0.32
CA VAL A 51 2.65 10.58 0.85
C VAL A 51 3.10 12.00 1.16
N ARG A 52 4.41 12.24 1.32
CA ARG A 52 4.93 13.58 1.63
C ARG A 52 4.48 14.64 0.63
N ARG A 53 4.58 14.37 -0.68
CA ARG A 53 4.15 15.32 -1.73
C ARG A 53 2.65 15.64 -1.69
N ASN A 54 1.81 14.68 -1.29
CA ASN A 54 0.36 14.87 -1.23
C ASN A 54 -0.10 15.46 0.11
N LEU A 55 0.73 15.36 1.15
CA LEU A 55 0.46 15.92 2.48
C LEU A 55 1.04 17.32 2.69
N ASP A 56 1.99 17.74 1.85
CA ASP A 56 2.58 19.09 1.91
C ASP A 56 1.49 20.16 1.72
N GLY A 57 1.01 20.72 2.83
CA GLY A 57 -0.04 21.77 2.88
C GLY A 57 -1.44 21.31 3.30
N ASN A 58 -1.68 20.00 3.44
CA ASN A 58 -3.00 19.45 3.82
C ASN A 58 -2.98 18.86 5.25
N THR A 59 -3.53 19.62 6.20
CA THR A 59 -3.66 19.20 7.62
C THR A 59 -4.87 18.28 7.87
N ASN A 60 -5.84 18.23 6.94
CA ASN A 60 -7.07 17.44 7.09
C ASN A 60 -6.93 15.96 6.68
N VAL A 61 -5.69 15.45 6.60
CA VAL A 61 -5.39 14.07 6.23
C VAL A 61 -4.74 13.37 7.41
N ASP A 62 -5.40 12.31 7.86
CA ASP A 62 -4.88 11.37 8.85
C ASP A 62 -4.31 10.15 8.14
N ILE A 63 -3.35 9.50 8.77
CA ILE A 63 -2.60 8.38 8.19
C ILE A 63 -2.79 7.14 9.05
N ALA A 64 -3.23 6.05 8.43
CA ALA A 64 -3.10 4.71 8.96
C ALA A 64 -1.96 3.99 8.23
N VAL A 65 -0.96 3.51 8.96
CA VAL A 65 0.21 2.88 8.34
C VAL A 65 0.16 1.37 8.55
N ILE A 66 0.25 0.63 7.47
CA ILE A 66 0.42 -0.82 7.48
C ILE A 66 1.88 -1.13 7.18
N GLY A 67 2.59 -1.69 8.17
CA GLY A 67 4.00 -2.06 8.06
C GLY A 67 4.96 -1.10 8.78
N GLU A 68 5.91 -1.67 9.51
CA GLU A 68 6.84 -0.96 10.39
C GLU A 68 7.85 -0.11 9.60
N LYS A 69 8.22 -0.50 8.37
CA LYS A 69 9.19 0.27 7.56
C LYS A 69 8.64 1.61 7.13
N SER A 70 7.41 1.65 6.62
CA SER A 70 6.75 2.92 6.27
C SER A 70 6.46 3.75 7.50
N LYS A 71 6.09 3.13 8.62
CA LYS A 71 5.89 3.82 9.90
C LYS A 71 7.15 4.54 10.34
N ALA A 72 8.30 3.86 10.32
CA ALA A 72 9.57 4.47 10.72
C ALA A 72 10.01 5.63 9.82
N GLN A 73 9.66 5.61 8.54
CA GLN A 73 9.95 6.70 7.59
C GLN A 73 8.99 7.89 7.75
N LEU A 74 7.69 7.62 7.93
CA LEU A 74 6.66 8.65 8.09
C LEU A 74 6.70 9.28 9.48
N SER A 75 7.06 8.54 10.53
CA SER A 75 7.20 9.09 11.89
C SER A 75 8.29 10.16 11.98
N ARG A 76 9.23 10.24 11.04
CA ARG A 76 10.23 11.32 10.99
C ARG A 76 9.69 12.61 10.40
N SER A 77 8.68 12.55 9.53
CA SER A 77 8.16 13.70 8.80
C SER A 77 6.76 14.12 9.25
N ASN A 78 5.87 13.16 9.53
CA ASN A 78 4.44 13.37 9.73
C ASN A 78 3.92 12.63 10.98
N ALA A 79 4.71 12.56 12.06
CA ALA A 79 4.35 11.82 13.28
C ALA A 79 2.97 12.18 13.86
N LYS A 80 2.58 13.45 13.78
CA LYS A 80 1.33 13.96 14.37
C LYS A 80 0.07 13.50 13.63
N GLN A 81 0.19 13.10 12.37
CA GLN A 81 -0.93 12.68 11.52
C GLN A 81 -1.13 11.16 11.54
N ILE A 82 -0.25 10.39 12.19
CA ILE A 82 -0.37 8.93 12.26
C ILE A 82 -1.34 8.58 13.38
N VAL A 83 -2.52 8.06 13.02
CA VAL A 83 -3.59 7.68 13.95
C VAL A 83 -3.49 6.20 14.32
N LEU A 84 -3.21 5.34 13.32
CA LEU A 84 -3.08 3.90 13.49
C LEU A 84 -1.80 3.38 12.85
N SER A 85 -1.24 2.32 13.47
CA SER A 85 -0.15 1.57 12.88
C SER A 85 -0.33 0.08 13.09
N PHE A 86 -0.20 -0.69 12.02
CA PHE A 86 -0.26 -2.15 12.03
C PHE A 86 1.13 -2.72 11.77
N ALA A 87 1.52 -3.72 12.58
CA ALA A 87 2.76 -4.46 12.44
C ALA A 87 2.46 -5.95 12.28
N GLY A 88 3.40 -6.72 11.75
CA GLY A 88 3.25 -8.15 11.46
C GLY A 88 2.87 -8.46 10.02
N ILE A 89 2.80 -7.45 9.15
CA ILE A 89 2.29 -7.58 7.78
C ILE A 89 3.48 -7.77 6.82
N GLY A 90 3.50 -8.91 6.14
CA GLY A 90 4.57 -9.32 5.22
C GLY A 90 5.44 -10.50 5.69
N LYS A 91 5.15 -11.12 6.85
CA LYS A 91 5.76 -12.42 7.22
C LYS A 91 5.31 -13.53 6.29
N ASP A 92 4.00 -13.67 6.15
CA ASP A 92 3.32 -14.64 5.29
C ASP A 92 2.56 -13.93 4.16
N VAL A 93 1.96 -14.73 3.26
CA VAL A 93 1.10 -14.21 2.20
C VAL A 93 -0.13 -13.57 2.86
N PRO A 94 -0.46 -12.30 2.56
CA PRO A 94 -1.61 -11.64 3.18
C PRO A 94 -2.90 -12.38 2.84
N THR A 95 -3.72 -12.62 3.85
CA THR A 95 -5.02 -13.29 3.71
C THR A 95 -6.17 -12.28 3.79
N PHE A 96 -7.36 -12.69 3.35
CA PHE A 96 -8.55 -11.85 3.49
C PHE A 96 -8.91 -11.59 4.97
N ALA A 97 -8.62 -12.55 5.85
CA ALA A 97 -8.82 -12.38 7.29
C ALA A 97 -7.96 -11.23 7.87
N ASP A 98 -6.72 -11.09 7.41
CA ASP A 98 -5.85 -9.98 7.80
C ASP A 98 -6.43 -8.63 7.32
N ALA A 99 -6.92 -8.58 6.08
CA ALA A 99 -7.53 -7.37 5.52
C ALA A 99 -8.82 -6.99 6.26
N SER A 100 -9.68 -7.97 6.58
CA SER A 100 -10.90 -7.76 7.36
C SER A 100 -10.60 -7.24 8.76
N ALA A 101 -9.61 -7.82 9.45
CA ALA A 101 -9.21 -7.35 10.78
C ALA A 101 -8.71 -5.90 10.75
N ILE A 102 -8.00 -5.50 9.69
CA ILE A 102 -7.57 -4.10 9.51
C ILE A 102 -8.76 -3.19 9.22
N ALA A 103 -9.69 -3.63 8.36
CA ALA A 103 -10.92 -2.90 8.04
C ALA A 103 -11.74 -2.63 9.31
N ASP A 104 -11.93 -3.65 10.16
CA ASP A 104 -12.65 -3.52 11.43
C ASP A 104 -12.00 -2.48 12.35
N GLN A 105 -10.66 -2.49 12.45
CA GLN A 105 -9.93 -1.51 13.26
C GLN A 105 -10.03 -0.08 12.69
N ILE A 106 -10.13 0.06 11.37
CA ILE A 106 -10.37 1.36 10.72
C ILE A 106 -11.80 1.82 11.01
N SER A 107 -12.80 0.93 10.94
CA SER A 107 -14.21 1.24 11.24
C SER A 107 -14.44 1.58 12.71
N MET A 108 -13.60 1.10 13.63
CA MET A 108 -13.67 1.44 15.06
C MET A 108 -13.11 2.84 15.40
N LEU A 109 -12.53 3.55 14.43
CA LEU A 109 -12.02 4.90 14.67
C LEU A 109 -13.19 5.84 15.01
N PRO A 110 -13.06 6.67 16.07
CA PRO A 110 -14.12 7.59 16.49
C PRO A 110 -14.26 8.82 15.58
N GLU A 111 -13.37 8.97 14.60
CA GLU A 111 -13.42 10.08 13.65
C GLU A 111 -14.22 9.70 12.40
N ASP A 112 -15.19 10.54 12.04
CA ASP A 112 -15.93 10.41 10.79
C ASP A 112 -15.05 10.82 9.60
N TYR A 113 -14.41 9.83 8.99
CA TYR A 113 -13.69 10.00 7.73
C TYR A 113 -14.65 9.93 6.55
N ALA A 114 -14.67 10.99 5.73
CA ALA A 114 -15.57 11.04 4.58
C ALA A 114 -15.04 10.33 3.34
N SER A 115 -13.72 10.14 3.28
CA SER A 115 -13.06 9.40 2.22
C SER A 115 -11.89 8.62 2.82
N VAL A 116 -11.79 7.34 2.47
CA VAL A 116 -10.64 6.51 2.81
C VAL A 116 -9.86 6.24 1.53
N ARG A 117 -8.58 6.58 1.51
CA ARG A 117 -7.70 6.37 0.36
C ARG A 117 -6.66 5.32 0.73
N ILE A 118 -6.61 4.23 0.00
CA ILE A 118 -5.66 3.14 0.21
C ILE A 118 -4.52 3.29 -0.78
N LEU A 119 -3.34 3.67 -0.29
CA LEU A 119 -2.14 3.79 -1.09
C LEU A 119 -1.37 2.47 -1.09
N TYR A 120 -1.16 1.91 -2.28
CA TYR A 120 -0.38 0.70 -2.49
C TYR A 120 0.55 0.88 -3.69
N ASN A 121 1.46 -0.08 -3.91
CA ASN A 121 2.27 -0.10 -5.11
C ASN A 121 1.63 -1.03 -6.14
N LYS A 122 1.20 -0.47 -7.26
CA LYS A 122 0.72 -1.21 -8.42
C LYS A 122 1.89 -1.89 -9.13
N PHE A 123 1.77 -3.19 -9.35
CA PHE A 123 2.77 -4.00 -10.04
C PHE A 123 2.57 -3.89 -11.55
N LEU A 124 3.44 -3.15 -12.24
CA LEU A 124 3.44 -3.02 -13.70
C LEU A 124 4.29 -4.11 -14.34
N ASN A 125 5.56 -4.18 -13.96
CA ASN A 125 6.49 -5.19 -14.43
C ASN A 125 7.52 -5.53 -13.35
N ALA A 126 8.40 -6.50 -13.60
CA ALA A 126 9.35 -6.98 -12.62
C ALA A 126 10.23 -5.87 -12.02
N GLN A 127 10.53 -4.80 -12.78
CA GLN A 127 11.44 -3.72 -12.41
C GLN A 127 10.75 -2.41 -12.01
N SER A 128 9.47 -2.24 -12.36
CA SER A 128 8.73 -0.99 -12.24
C SER A 128 7.42 -1.21 -11.51
N TYR A 129 7.22 -0.37 -10.51
CA TYR A 129 6.05 -0.33 -9.65
C TYR A 129 5.72 1.13 -9.37
N GLU A 130 4.43 1.45 -9.33
CA GLU A 130 3.94 2.82 -9.18
C GLU A 130 3.05 2.93 -7.93
N PRO A 131 3.27 3.94 -7.06
CA PRO A 131 2.34 4.23 -5.98
C PRO A 131 1.01 4.73 -6.54
N THR A 132 -0.06 3.96 -6.36
CA THR A 132 -1.40 4.29 -6.83
C THR A 132 -2.38 4.28 -5.65
N PRO A 133 -3.20 5.32 -5.46
CA PRO A 133 -4.28 5.30 -4.48
C PRO A 133 -5.52 4.59 -5.05
N ILE A 134 -6.18 3.76 -4.23
CA ILE A 134 -7.56 3.29 -4.42
C ILE A 134 -8.45 4.13 -3.51
N GLU A 135 -9.60 4.55 -4.01
CA GLU A 135 -10.60 5.24 -3.22
C GLU A 135 -11.61 4.24 -2.66
N ALA A 136 -11.83 4.29 -1.35
CA ALA A 136 -12.92 3.63 -0.65
C ALA A 136 -13.90 4.73 -0.21
N TYR A 137 -15.09 4.69 -0.78
CA TYR A 137 -16.12 5.71 -0.62
C TYR A 137 -16.89 5.53 0.70
N SER A 138 -17.31 6.65 1.29
CA SER A 138 -18.22 6.66 2.45
C SER A 138 -19.68 6.42 2.01
N GLU A 139 -20.54 6.09 2.96
CA GLU A 139 -21.98 5.88 2.71
C GLU A 139 -22.64 7.12 2.09
N GLU A 140 -22.26 8.29 2.59
CA GLU A 140 -22.71 9.59 2.10
C GLU A 140 -22.30 9.82 0.65
N ALA A 141 -21.08 9.41 0.26
CA ALA A 141 -20.60 9.52 -1.11
C ALA A 141 -21.30 8.53 -2.06
N ILE A 142 -21.66 7.35 -1.56
CA ILE A 142 -22.37 6.31 -2.32
C ILE A 142 -23.82 6.75 -2.58
N THR A 143 -24.53 7.23 -1.56
CA THR A 143 -25.92 7.70 -1.67
C THR A 143 -26.09 8.94 -2.55
N GLN A 144 -25.08 9.82 -2.60
CA GLN A 144 -25.09 11.00 -3.47
C GLN A 144 -24.72 10.70 -4.94
N SER A 145 -24.41 9.45 -5.27
CA SER A 145 -23.96 9.11 -6.61
C SER A 145 -25.13 9.09 -7.63
N PRO A 146 -24.93 9.65 -8.84
CA PRO A 146 -26.01 9.90 -9.79
C PRO A 146 -26.65 8.61 -10.34
N ASN A 147 -25.89 7.52 -10.39
CA ASN A 147 -26.35 6.21 -10.88
C ASN A 147 -26.67 5.21 -9.76
N PHE A 148 -26.69 5.62 -8.48
CA PHE A 148 -27.00 4.71 -7.37
C PHE A 148 -28.36 4.01 -7.53
N ALA A 149 -29.35 4.74 -8.05
CA ALA A 149 -30.72 4.26 -8.24
C ALA A 149 -30.83 3.06 -9.21
N ALA A 150 -29.82 2.81 -10.05
CA ALA A 150 -29.81 1.68 -10.98
C ALA A 150 -29.47 0.34 -10.29
N PHE A 151 -28.91 0.36 -9.08
CA PHE A 151 -28.41 -0.85 -8.41
C PHE A 151 -29.44 -1.55 -7.50
N GLU A 152 -30.64 -1.00 -7.32
CA GLU A 152 -31.72 -1.58 -6.48
C GLU A 152 -31.22 -2.11 -5.12
N ILE A 153 -30.32 -1.36 -4.46
CA ILE A 153 -29.75 -1.75 -3.15
C ILE A 153 -30.65 -1.22 -2.04
N ASP A 154 -31.02 -2.09 -1.09
CA ASP A 154 -31.73 -1.69 0.12
C ASP A 154 -30.81 -0.88 1.05
N ASP A 155 -31.31 0.22 1.62
CA ASP A 155 -30.55 1.11 2.52
C ASP A 155 -29.93 0.37 3.72
N ASP A 156 -30.60 -0.68 4.22
CA ASP A 156 -30.12 -1.51 5.33
C ASP A 156 -28.85 -2.32 5.00
N THR A 157 -28.58 -2.56 3.71
CA THR A 157 -27.44 -3.36 3.24
C THR A 157 -26.22 -2.53 2.87
N LEU A 158 -26.37 -1.20 2.78
CA LEU A 158 -25.33 -0.27 2.36
C LEU A 158 -24.11 -0.26 3.31
N PRO A 159 -24.27 -0.30 4.65
CA PRO A 159 -23.13 -0.37 5.57
C PRO A 159 -22.31 -1.66 5.39
N ASN A 160 -22.99 -2.79 5.18
CA ASN A 160 -22.34 -4.08 4.96
C ASN A 160 -21.57 -4.08 3.63
N LEU A 161 -22.14 -3.47 2.58
CA LEU A 161 -21.46 -3.31 1.30
C LEU A 161 -20.20 -2.46 1.42
N ARG A 162 -20.27 -1.35 2.17
CA ARG A 162 -19.11 -0.48 2.42
C ARG A 162 -18.00 -1.23 3.14
N GLU A 163 -18.31 -1.94 4.22
CA GLU A 163 -17.32 -2.71 4.98
C GLU A 163 -16.67 -3.79 4.12
N TYR A 164 -17.48 -4.49 3.32
CA TYR A 164 -16.98 -5.48 2.37
C TYR A 164 -16.10 -4.87 1.28
N ALA A 165 -16.50 -3.71 0.72
CA ALA A 165 -15.73 -2.98 -0.28
C ALA A 165 -14.37 -2.51 0.29
N LEU A 166 -14.36 -1.99 1.52
CA LEU A 166 -13.14 -1.58 2.21
C LEU A 166 -12.19 -2.77 2.43
N ALA A 167 -12.72 -3.90 2.93
CA ALA A 167 -11.94 -5.11 3.16
C ALA A 167 -11.36 -5.66 1.84
N ASN A 168 -12.13 -5.66 0.76
CA ASN A 168 -11.65 -6.09 -0.57
C ASN A 168 -10.57 -5.17 -1.12
N ALA A 169 -10.74 -3.85 -1.03
CA ALA A 169 -9.75 -2.90 -1.49
C ALA A 169 -8.43 -3.03 -0.70
N LEU A 170 -8.51 -3.24 0.61
CA LEU A 170 -7.34 -3.54 1.45
C LEU A 170 -6.69 -4.87 1.06
N PHE A 171 -7.47 -5.92 0.84
CA PHE A 171 -6.94 -7.22 0.43
C PHE A 171 -6.22 -7.13 -0.92
N TRP A 172 -6.80 -6.44 -1.89
CA TRP A 172 -6.17 -6.20 -3.19
C TRP A 172 -4.85 -5.42 -3.04
N ALA A 173 -4.86 -4.32 -2.28
CA ALA A 173 -3.69 -3.49 -2.01
C ALA A 173 -2.56 -4.28 -1.32
N LEU A 174 -2.90 -5.14 -0.35
CA LEU A 174 -1.94 -5.97 0.39
C LEU A 174 -1.36 -7.07 -0.49
N ALA A 175 -2.19 -7.77 -1.25
CA ALA A 175 -1.73 -8.82 -2.16
C ALA A 175 -0.80 -8.24 -3.22
N GLU A 176 -1.18 -7.13 -3.86
CA GLU A 176 -0.36 -6.51 -4.89
C GLU A 176 0.92 -5.87 -4.31
N GLY A 177 0.83 -5.25 -3.14
CA GLY A 177 2.00 -4.76 -2.41
C GLY A 177 3.00 -5.87 -2.05
N HIS A 178 2.51 -7.04 -1.66
CA HIS A 178 3.35 -8.21 -1.37
C HIS A 178 4.05 -8.74 -2.64
N ALA A 179 3.33 -8.81 -3.78
CA ALA A 179 3.94 -9.19 -5.06
C ALA A 179 5.06 -8.22 -5.48
N CYS A 180 4.79 -6.91 -5.37
CA CYS A 180 5.77 -5.86 -5.63
C CYS A 180 7.01 -6.01 -4.76
N GLU A 181 6.84 -6.26 -3.47
CA GLU A 181 7.95 -6.44 -2.54
C GLU A 181 8.82 -7.65 -2.92
N GLN A 182 8.21 -8.80 -3.24
CA GLN A 182 8.95 -10.00 -3.63
C GLN A 182 9.73 -9.80 -4.92
N SER A 183 9.13 -9.14 -5.91
CA SER A 183 9.81 -8.82 -7.18
C SER A 183 10.98 -7.86 -6.95
N ALA A 184 10.76 -6.78 -6.19
CA ALA A 184 11.79 -5.79 -5.92
C ALA A 184 12.93 -6.36 -5.06
N ARG A 185 12.63 -7.29 -4.14
CA ARG A 185 13.65 -7.99 -3.36
C ARG A 185 14.54 -8.86 -4.24
N ARG A 186 13.96 -9.63 -5.17
CA ARG A 186 14.74 -10.43 -6.13
C ARG A 186 15.67 -9.54 -6.94
N ASN A 187 15.16 -8.44 -7.49
CA ASN A 187 16.00 -7.51 -8.24
C ASN A 187 17.10 -6.86 -7.38
N ALA A 188 16.79 -6.47 -6.13
CA ALA A 188 17.78 -5.89 -5.23
C ALA A 188 18.89 -6.91 -4.88
N MET A 189 18.53 -8.19 -4.72
CA MET A 189 19.47 -9.28 -4.52
C MET A 189 20.29 -9.56 -5.77
N ASP A 190 19.68 -9.58 -6.96
CA ASP A 190 20.38 -9.80 -8.23
C ASP A 190 21.40 -8.68 -8.49
N VAL A 191 21.02 -7.43 -8.22
CA VAL A 191 21.95 -6.28 -8.26
C VAL A 191 23.04 -6.43 -7.22
N SER A 192 22.72 -6.90 -6.00
CA SER A 192 23.73 -7.12 -4.95
C SER A 192 24.67 -8.27 -5.28
N ASN A 193 24.20 -9.32 -5.96
CA ASN A 193 25.03 -10.43 -6.42
C ASN A 193 25.95 -9.99 -7.55
N ALA A 194 25.42 -9.24 -8.53
CA ALA A 194 26.22 -8.66 -9.62
C ALA A 194 27.23 -7.61 -9.10
N GLN A 195 26.85 -6.79 -8.12
CA GLN A 195 27.76 -5.87 -7.42
C GLN A 195 28.65 -6.56 -6.39
N GLY A 196 28.31 -7.78 -5.98
CA GLY A 196 29.09 -8.72 -5.17
C GLY A 196 30.09 -9.52 -6.01
N GLU A 197 29.98 -9.43 -7.34
CA GLU A 197 31.01 -9.75 -8.32
C GLU A 197 31.85 -8.52 -8.80
N PRO A 198 32.35 -7.59 -7.95
CA PRO A 198 33.29 -6.58 -8.41
C PRO A 198 34.70 -7.14 -8.24
N ALA A 199 35.22 -7.92 -9.20
CA ALA A 199 36.63 -8.29 -9.29
C ALA A 199 37.27 -9.01 -8.08
N SER A 200 36.51 -9.31 -7.02
CA SER A 200 36.94 -10.00 -5.80
C SER A 200 36.94 -11.52 -5.97
N THR A 201 36.64 -12.01 -7.18
CA THR A 201 36.62 -13.41 -7.60
C THR A 201 38.00 -14.01 -7.54
N SER A 202 38.55 -14.25 -6.34
CA SER A 202 39.84 -14.87 -6.06
C SER A 202 41.06 -14.30 -6.77
N THR A 203 40.92 -13.42 -7.75
CA THR A 203 41.91 -13.13 -8.79
C THR A 203 42.57 -11.80 -8.49
N ASP A 204 41.83 -10.76 -8.10
CA ASP A 204 42.44 -9.53 -7.57
C ASP A 204 42.94 -9.70 -6.13
N MET A 205 42.25 -10.50 -5.30
CA MET A 205 42.78 -10.88 -4.00
C MET A 205 44.05 -11.74 -4.13
N CYS A 206 44.09 -12.75 -5.02
CA CYS A 206 45.33 -13.47 -5.33
C CYS A 206 46.39 -12.59 -6.01
N ARG A 207 46.02 -11.61 -6.84
CA ARG A 207 47.01 -10.69 -7.46
C ARG A 207 47.63 -9.77 -6.42
N THR A 208 46.85 -9.30 -5.44
CA THR A 208 47.35 -8.45 -4.36
C THR A 208 48.16 -9.28 -3.35
N HIS A 209 47.74 -10.51 -3.07
CA HIS A 209 48.50 -11.46 -2.26
C HIS A 209 49.81 -11.89 -2.95
N ARG A 210 49.80 -12.13 -4.27
CA ARG A 210 51.01 -12.48 -5.03
C ARG A 210 52.00 -11.31 -5.10
N ARG A 211 51.52 -10.06 -5.27
CA ARG A 211 52.38 -8.86 -5.22
C ARG A 211 53.02 -8.63 -3.86
N THR A 212 52.39 -9.05 -2.76
CA THR A 212 52.95 -8.90 -1.41
C THR A 212 53.92 -10.01 -1.04
N LEU A 213 53.94 -11.13 -1.79
CA LEU A 213 54.90 -12.22 -1.63
C LEU A 213 56.17 -12.05 -2.50
N GLU A 214 56.15 -11.15 -3.48
CA GLU A 214 57.27 -10.87 -4.40
C GLU A 214 58.14 -9.67 -3.96
N THR A 215 57.90 -9.11 -2.76
CA THR A 215 58.71 -8.06 -2.10
C THR A 215 59.27 -8.55 -0.78
#